data_AF-A0A916DXB0-F1
#
_entry.id   AF-A0A916DXB0-F1
#
_cell.length_a   1.000
_cell.length_b   1.000
_cell.length_c   1.000
_cell.angle_alpha   90.00
_cell.angle_beta   90.00
_cell.angle_gamma   90.00
#
_symmetry.space_group_name_H-M   'P 1'
#
loop_
_entity.id
_entity.type
_entity.pdbx_description
1 polymer ?
#
loop_
_entity_poly.entity_id
_entity_poly.type
_entity_poly.pdbx_seq_one_letter_code
_entity_poly.pdbx_strand_id
1 'polypeptide(L)'
;MNADSNKRPTADELCGIFKFWYSSINGNTKEVEVFGYKGKEIKEAFEEADKEIPNISISYEKNSDAVYTSRAFAFNNLLPEPVNKDYDSKLMGLEIPNSIQLKDIDNENTVDN
;
A
#
# COMPACT_ATOMS: atom_id res chain seq x y z
N MET A 1 -6.95 5.97 7.03
CA MET A 1 -8.07 6.34 6.12
C MET A 1 -9.36 5.69 6.62
N ASN A 2 -10.51 6.32 6.38
CA ASN A 2 -11.80 5.77 6.81
C ASN A 2 -12.15 4.52 5.99
N ALA A 3 -12.61 3.47 6.67
CA ALA A 3 -13.05 2.23 6.02
C ALA A 3 -14.26 2.49 5.12
N ASP A 4 -15.17 3.36 5.59
CA ASP A 4 -16.33 3.85 4.84
C ASP A 4 -15.87 4.74 3.67
N SER A 5 -16.21 4.34 2.45
CA SER A 5 -15.80 5.04 1.22
C SER A 5 -16.39 6.44 1.14
N ASN A 6 -17.59 6.66 1.68
CA ASN A 6 -18.27 7.95 1.62
C ASN A 6 -17.65 8.99 2.57
N LYS A 7 -16.79 8.53 3.48
CA LYS A 7 -16.05 9.38 4.44
C LYS A 7 -14.59 9.56 4.03
N ARG A 8 -14.18 9.08 2.87
CA ARG A 8 -12.84 9.32 2.33
C ARG A 8 -12.82 10.69 1.67
N PRO A 9 -11.71 11.45 1.80
CA PRO A 9 -11.53 12.65 1.01
C PRO A 9 -11.51 12.31 -0.49
N THR A 10 -11.94 13.26 -1.31
CA THR A 10 -11.73 13.26 -2.75
C THR A 10 -10.23 13.29 -3.07
N ALA A 11 -9.87 12.98 -4.32
CA ALA A 11 -8.46 13.01 -4.76
C ALA A 11 -7.85 14.41 -4.61
N ASP A 12 -8.61 15.46 -4.89
CA ASP A 12 -8.15 16.85 -4.76
C ASP A 12 -7.94 17.26 -3.30
N GLU A 13 -8.87 16.90 -2.41
CA GLU A 13 -8.71 17.12 -0.96
C GLU A 13 -7.48 16.39 -0.42
N LEU A 14 -7.28 15.13 -0.85
CA LEU A 14 -6.12 14.33 -0.47
C LEU A 14 -4.81 14.96 -0.97
N CYS A 15 -4.80 15.46 -2.21
CA CYS A 15 -3.67 16.21 -2.77
C CYS A 15 -3.36 17.45 -1.92
N GLY A 16 -4.39 18.18 -1.48
CA GLY A 16 -4.25 19.33 -0.59
C GLY A 16 -3.63 18.96 0.76
N ILE A 17 -4.11 17.88 1.38
CA ILE A 17 -3.57 17.35 2.64
C ILE A 17 -2.08 17.03 2.49
N PHE A 18 -1.68 16.29 1.45
CA PHE A 18 -0.28 15.94 1.24
C PHE A 18 0.64 17.13 0.96
N LYS A 19 0.16 18.12 0.19
CA LYS A 19 0.91 19.37 -0.04
C LYS A 19 1.14 20.13 1.26
N PHE A 20 0.13 20.18 2.12
CA PHE A 20 0.24 20.84 3.42
C PHE A 20 1.21 20.10 4.35
N TRP A 21 1.15 18.77 4.40
CA TRP A 21 2.08 17.95 5.19
C TRP A 21 3.52 18.15 4.73
N TYR A 22 3.78 18.08 3.41
CA TYR A 22 5.09 18.32 2.83
C TYR A 22 5.65 19.70 3.20
N SER A 23 4.83 20.75 3.07
CA SER A 23 5.23 22.12 3.41
C SER A 23 5.54 22.28 4.91
N SER A 24 4.81 21.55 5.75
CA SER A 24 4.93 21.61 7.21
C SER A 24 6.20 20.91 7.72
N ILE A 25 6.52 19.74 7.17
CA ILE A 25 7.77 19.02 7.45
C ILE A 25 8.99 19.87 7.06
N ASN A 26 8.92 20.56 5.91
CA ASN A 26 9.95 21.49 5.46
C ASN A 26 10.03 22.79 6.30
N GLY A 27 9.10 23.00 7.24
CA GLY A 27 9.08 24.14 8.15
C GLY A 27 8.49 25.43 7.57
N ASN A 28 7.88 25.39 6.39
CA ASN A 28 7.33 26.56 5.71
C ASN A 28 5.99 27.04 6.31
N THR A 29 5.28 26.17 7.02
CA THR A 29 3.88 26.40 7.45
C THR A 29 3.65 26.11 8.93
N LYS A 30 4.66 26.28 9.80
CA LYS A 30 4.63 25.86 11.22
C LYS A 30 3.41 26.33 12.02
N GLU A 31 3.05 27.61 11.92
CA GLU A 31 1.91 28.20 12.64
C GLU A 31 0.63 28.27 11.79
N VAL A 32 0.68 27.82 10.53
CA VAL A 32 -0.49 27.76 9.67
C VAL A 32 -1.34 26.57 10.10
N GLU A 33 -2.63 26.81 10.31
CA GLU A 33 -3.62 25.79 10.64
C GLU A 33 -4.50 25.51 9.43
N VAL A 34 -4.48 24.28 8.95
CA VAL A 34 -5.31 23.80 7.84
C VAL A 34 -5.82 22.41 8.21
N PHE A 35 -7.06 22.09 7.84
CA PHE A 35 -7.67 20.78 8.13
C PHE A 35 -7.80 20.44 9.63
N GLY A 36 -7.75 21.47 10.51
CA GLY A 36 -7.94 21.33 11.95
C GLY A 36 -6.69 21.00 12.76
N TYR A 37 -5.50 21.14 12.15
CA TYR A 37 -4.22 20.98 12.84
C TYR A 37 -3.17 21.95 12.27
N LYS A 38 -2.19 22.28 13.09
CA LYS A 38 -1.07 23.18 12.75
C LYS A 38 0.05 22.42 12.08
N GLY A 39 0.79 23.11 11.22
CA GLY A 39 1.96 22.53 10.56
C GLY A 39 3.02 21.99 11.53
N LYS A 40 3.19 22.64 12.69
CA LYS A 40 4.11 22.15 13.74
C LYS A 40 3.72 20.78 14.31
N GLU A 41 2.43 20.52 14.49
CA GLU A 41 1.93 19.24 15.04
C GLU A 41 2.22 18.09 14.08
N ILE A 42 2.13 18.35 12.77
CA ILE A 42 2.51 17.37 11.73
C ILE A 42 4.00 17.05 11.84
N LYS A 43 4.84 18.09 11.89
CA LYS A 43 6.29 17.90 11.95
C LYS A 43 6.69 17.11 13.19
N GLU A 44 6.14 17.45 14.35
CA GLU A 44 6.37 16.73 15.61
C GLU A 44 5.92 15.27 15.54
N ALA A 45 4.76 14.97 14.93
CA ALA A 45 4.28 13.61 14.76
C ALA A 45 5.20 12.75 13.88
N PHE A 46 5.74 13.31 12.78
CA PHE A 46 6.71 12.60 11.94
C PHE A 46 8.05 12.40 12.65
N GLU A 47 8.55 13.41 13.37
CA GLU A 47 9.78 13.29 14.16
C GLU A 47 9.67 12.24 15.27
N GLU A 48 8.48 12.07 15.88
CA GLU A 48 8.25 11.01 16.87
C GLU A 48 8.19 9.63 16.22
N ALA A 49 7.48 9.49 15.10
CA ALA A 49 7.42 8.24 14.35
C ALA A 49 8.82 7.78 13.88
N ASP A 50 9.65 8.72 13.40
CA ASP A 50 11.03 8.43 12.97
C ASP A 50 11.92 7.91 14.10
N LYS A 51 11.60 8.18 15.37
CA LYS A 51 12.32 7.59 16.53
C LYS A 51 11.89 6.17 16.85
N GLU A 52 10.70 5.76 16.43
CA GLU A 52 10.18 4.39 16.63
C GLU A 52 10.60 3.43 15.50
N ILE A 53 10.79 3.94 14.28
CA ILE A 53 11.21 3.15 13.10
C ILE A 53 12.54 2.37 13.29
N PRO A 54 13.57 2.83 14.01
CA PRO A 54 14.83 2.08 14.19
C PRO A 54 14.66 0.73 14.89
N ASN A 55 13.51 0.47 15.53
CA ASN A 55 13.30 -0.72 16.36
C ASN A 55 12.44 -1.83 15.71
N ILE A 56 12.01 -1.64 14.45
CA ILE A 56 11.40 -2.74 13.70
C ILE A 56 12.50 -3.57 13.02
N SER A 57 12.84 -4.70 13.61
CA SER A 57 13.65 -5.71 12.93
C SER A 57 12.92 -6.11 11.65
N ILE A 58 13.47 -5.70 10.50
CA ILE A 58 12.96 -6.08 9.17
C ILE A 58 13.27 -7.55 8.84
N SER A 59 13.54 -8.38 9.85
CA SER A 59 13.67 -9.83 9.71
C SER A 59 12.30 -10.42 9.41
N TYR A 60 12.01 -10.63 8.14
CA TYR A 60 10.91 -11.51 7.75
C TYR A 60 11.39 -12.96 7.93
N GLU A 61 10.71 -13.73 8.78
CA GLU A 61 10.93 -15.16 8.88
C GLU A 61 10.15 -15.85 7.76
N LYS A 62 10.87 -16.45 6.81
CA LYS A 62 10.23 -17.26 5.78
C LYS A 62 9.86 -18.61 6.41
N ASN A 63 8.62 -18.73 6.87
CA ASN A 63 8.10 -20.00 7.39
C ASN A 63 8.04 -21.02 6.23
N SER A 64 8.92 -22.03 6.26
CA SER A 64 9.00 -23.09 5.24
C SER A 64 7.74 -23.95 5.17
N ASP A 65 6.99 -24.00 6.27
CA ASP A 65 5.78 -24.80 6.43
C ASP A 65 4.51 -23.98 6.13
N ALA A 66 4.66 -22.68 5.86
CA ALA A 66 3.54 -21.84 5.46
C ALA A 66 3.06 -22.24 4.06
N VAL A 67 1.94 -22.95 4.03
CA VAL A 67 1.17 -23.17 2.80
C VAL A 67 0.52 -21.83 2.43
N TYR A 68 1.18 -21.06 1.57
CA TYR A 68 0.59 -19.89 0.94
C TYR A 68 -0.54 -20.37 0.05
N THR A 69 -1.76 -20.36 0.59
CA THR A 69 -2.97 -20.54 -0.19
C THR A 69 -3.21 -19.26 -0.98
N SER A 70 -2.34 -18.99 -1.97
CA SER A 70 -2.64 -18.08 -3.06
C SER A 70 -3.72 -18.74 -3.92
N ARG A 71 -4.93 -18.82 -3.36
CA ARG A 71 -6.11 -19.15 -4.14
C ARG A 71 -6.30 -17.97 -5.08
N ALA A 72 -6.25 -18.23 -6.38
CA ALA A 72 -6.64 -17.23 -7.37
C ALA A 72 -8.03 -16.70 -6.97
N PHE A 73 -8.07 -15.43 -6.55
CA PHE A 73 -9.33 -14.76 -6.24
C PHE A 73 -10.04 -14.51 -7.57
N ALA A 74 -10.90 -15.45 -7.97
CA ALA A 74 -11.85 -15.19 -9.03
C ALA A 74 -12.94 -14.28 -8.45
N PHE A 75 -12.88 -12.97 -8.76
CA PHE A 75 -13.88 -11.98 -8.34
C PHE A 75 -15.21 -12.11 -9.10
N ASN A 76 -15.49 -13.30 -9.62
CA ASN A 76 -16.68 -13.61 -10.40
C ASN A 76 -17.87 -13.64 -9.43
N ASN A 77 -18.47 -12.47 -9.19
CA ASN A 77 -19.77 -12.23 -8.54
C ASN A 77 -19.81 -12.00 -7.01
N LEU A 78 -18.69 -11.71 -6.33
CA LEU A 78 -18.70 -11.51 -4.86
C LEU A 78 -18.40 -10.09 -4.37
N LEU A 79 -18.02 -9.15 -5.24
CA LEU A 79 -17.76 -7.77 -4.83
C LEU A 79 -18.91 -6.85 -5.23
N PRO A 80 -19.40 -5.98 -4.34
CA PRO A 80 -20.27 -4.87 -4.75
C PRO A 80 -19.53 -4.01 -5.78
N GLU A 81 -20.27 -3.41 -6.72
CA GLU A 81 -19.68 -2.54 -7.73
C GLU A 81 -18.81 -1.47 -7.06
N PRO A 82 -17.56 -1.27 -7.52
CA PRO A 82 -16.74 -0.19 -6.99
C PRO A 82 -17.46 1.13 -7.26
N VAL A 83 -17.62 1.95 -6.22
CA VAL A 83 -18.34 3.24 -6.31
C VAL A 83 -17.58 4.25 -7.19
N ASN A 84 -16.27 4.06 -7.31
CA ASN A 84 -15.42 4.60 -8.35
C ASN A 84 -15.56 3.69 -9.58
N LYS A 85 -16.44 4.03 -10.51
CA LYS A 85 -16.32 3.61 -11.90
C LYS A 85 -16.06 4.84 -12.73
N ASP A 86 -14.80 5.25 -12.80
CA ASP A 86 -14.36 6.07 -13.91
C ASP A 86 -13.93 5.12 -15.04
N TYR A 87 -14.65 5.19 -16.15
CA TYR A 87 -14.58 4.21 -17.23
C TYR A 87 -13.35 4.46 -18.10
N ASP A 88 -12.15 4.12 -17.61
CA ASP A 88 -11.00 3.99 -18.49
C ASP A 88 -10.99 2.54 -19.02
N SER A 89 -11.61 2.37 -20.19
CA SER A 89 -11.89 1.10 -20.89
C SER A 89 -10.65 0.28 -21.28
N LYS A 90 -9.46 0.64 -20.80
CA LYS A 90 -8.18 -0.03 -21.07
C LYS A 90 -7.81 -1.15 -20.11
N LEU A 91 -8.47 -1.29 -18.96
CA LEU A 91 -8.09 -2.30 -17.97
C LEU A 91 -8.79 -3.67 -18.11
N MET A 92 -9.79 -3.80 -18.99
CA MET A 92 -10.45 -5.10 -19.25
C MET A 92 -9.61 -6.08 -20.11
N GLY A 93 -8.42 -5.68 -20.55
CA GLY A 93 -7.58 -6.47 -21.46
C GLY A 93 -6.32 -7.10 -20.85
N LEU A 94 -6.07 -6.96 -19.54
CA LEU A 94 -4.95 -7.64 -18.89
C LEU A 94 -5.40 -9.02 -18.42
N GLU A 95 -5.70 -9.89 -19.38
CA GLU A 95 -5.74 -11.33 -19.17
C GLU A 95 -4.34 -11.74 -18.71
N ILE A 96 -4.19 -12.12 -17.44
CA ILE A 96 -2.94 -12.65 -16.92
C ILE A 96 -2.65 -13.91 -17.74
N PRO A 97 -1.54 -13.99 -18.51
CA PRO A 97 -1.24 -15.20 -19.23
C PRO A 97 -1.07 -16.33 -18.21
N ASN A 98 -1.69 -17.49 -18.46
CA ASN A 98 -1.51 -18.72 -17.69
C ASN A 98 -0.05 -19.27 -17.71
N SER A 99 0.95 -18.44 -18.05
CA SER A 99 2.34 -18.82 -18.26
C SER A 99 3.20 -18.81 -16.99
N ILE A 100 2.67 -18.42 -15.83
CA ILE A 100 3.38 -18.66 -14.55
C ILE A 100 3.05 -20.08 -14.07
N GLN A 101 3.33 -21.08 -14.91
CA GLN A 101 3.57 -22.42 -14.39
C GLN A 101 5.00 -22.39 -13.85
N LEU A 102 5.13 -22.27 -12.52
CA LEU A 102 6.37 -22.63 -11.85
C LEU A 102 6.69 -24.07 -12.26
N LYS A 103 7.70 -24.26 -13.10
CA LYS A 103 8.35 -25.56 -13.21
C LYS A 103 9.12 -25.76 -11.92
N ASP A 104 8.73 -26.76 -11.15
CA ASP A 104 9.56 -27.29 -10.08
C ASP A 104 10.89 -27.72 -10.72
N ILE A 105 11.95 -26.97 -10.41
CA ILE A 105 13.31 -27.38 -10.76
C ILE A 105 13.75 -28.34 -9.66
N ASP A 106 13.52 -29.62 -9.91
CA ASP A 106 14.15 -30.69 -9.14
C ASP A 106 15.65 -30.64 -9.43
N ASN A 107 16.42 -29.98 -8.54
CA ASN A 107 17.88 -30.05 -8.55
C ASN A 107 18.29 -31.42 -8.00
N GLU A 108 18.39 -32.41 -8.88
CA GLU A 108 19.08 -33.67 -8.62
C GLU A 108 20.59 -33.38 -8.54
N ASN A 109 21.09 -33.18 -7.31
CA ASN A 109 22.52 -33.11 -7.04
C ASN A 109 23.12 -34.52 -7.19
N THR A 110 23.68 -34.84 -8.36
CA THR A 110 24.64 -35.94 -8.47
C THR A 110 26.01 -35.44 -8.00
N VAL A 111 26.44 -35.97 -6.85
CA VAL A 111 27.81 -35.84 -6.33
C VAL A 111 28.70 -36.78 -7.14
N ASP A 112 29.56 -36.22 -7.98
CA ASP A 112 30.65 -36.96 -8.62
C ASP A 112 31.83 -37.06 -7.64
N ASN A 113 32.33 -38.30 -7.45
CA ASN A 113 33.55 -38.65 -6.72
C ASN A 113 34.72 -38.82 -7.69
#